data_AF-A0A1C3SQS2-F1
#
_entry.id   AF-A0A1C3SQS2-F1
#
_cell.length_a   1.000
_cell.length_b   1.000
_cell.length_c   1.000
_cell.angle_alpha   90.00
_cell.angle_beta   90.00
_cell.angle_gamma   90.00
#
_symmetry.space_group_name_H-M   'P 1'
#
loop_
_entity.id
_entity.type
_entity.pdbx_description
1 polymer ?
#
loop_
_entity_poly.entity_id
_entity_poly.type
_entity_poly.pdbx_seq_one_letter_code
_entity_poly.pdbx_strand_id
1 'polypeptide(L)'
;MLKAPTEKQVTEQLIKDGENLISTRQVSQQTSQFDFNALTQSDFSSLAGTWMDANGYTFEFSPQGIIDNKLILSALVYDENGEAISNVYTESGGGFILHYYAAGSQIPSWHFGITETDPSDYGCDPLFATQGSRFDYESTNQFVSNVFYKVSDQYSQNTQTESDTAELSDSQEESDDTLTTSSSDNQADETTESQTETTVTN
;
A
#
# COMPACT_ATOMS: atom_id res chain seq x y z
N MET A 1 -12.16 22.52 6.64
CA MET A 1 -13.05 21.37 6.88
C MET A 1 -13.81 21.10 5.58
N LEU A 2 -13.60 19.95 4.93
CA LEU A 2 -14.50 19.52 3.85
C LEU A 2 -15.86 19.20 4.50
N LYS A 3 -16.93 19.76 3.96
CA LYS A 3 -18.30 19.50 4.45
C LYS A 3 -18.73 18.15 3.90
N ALA A 4 -19.35 17.30 4.73
CA ALA A 4 -20.00 16.09 4.25
C ALA A 4 -20.98 16.43 3.11
N PRO A 5 -21.10 15.57 2.09
CA PRO A 5 -22.03 15.83 0.99
C PRO A 5 -23.46 16.00 1.51
N THR A 6 -24.22 16.91 0.89
CA THR A 6 -25.63 17.10 1.25
C THR A 6 -26.49 16.14 0.45
N GLU A 7 -27.19 15.24 1.14
CA GLU A 7 -28.05 14.26 0.49
C GLU A 7 -29.16 14.92 -0.34
N LYS A 8 -29.31 14.45 -1.58
CA LYS A 8 -30.45 14.83 -2.44
C LYS A 8 -31.67 14.02 -2.07
N GLN A 9 -32.83 14.68 -2.14
CA GLN A 9 -34.12 14.00 -2.07
C GLN A 9 -34.22 13.01 -3.23
N VAL A 10 -34.66 11.79 -2.92
CA VAL A 10 -34.90 10.75 -3.93
C VAL A 10 -36.13 11.14 -4.75
N THR A 11 -35.99 11.12 -6.07
CA THR A 11 -37.07 11.43 -7.02
C THR A 11 -37.34 10.24 -7.92
N GLU A 12 -38.54 10.16 -8.51
CA GLU A 12 -38.89 9.10 -9.47
C GLU A 12 -37.90 9.03 -10.65
N GLN A 13 -37.37 10.18 -11.07
CA GLN A 13 -36.37 10.24 -12.14
C GLN A 13 -35.05 9.58 -11.72
N LEU A 14 -34.57 9.88 -10.50
CA LEU A 14 -33.35 9.25 -9.97
C LEU A 14 -33.50 7.74 -9.83
N ILE A 15 -34.67 7.27 -9.38
CA ILE A 15 -34.98 5.84 -9.27
C ILE A 15 -34.92 5.19 -10.67
N LYS A 16 -35.63 5.76 -11.64
CA LYS A 16 -35.68 5.25 -13.01
C LYS A 16 -34.29 5.20 -13.66
N ASP A 17 -33.47 6.23 -13.47
CA ASP A 17 -32.11 6.26 -14.01
C ASP A 17 -31.22 5.21 -13.34
N GLY A 18 -31.36 5.03 -12.02
CA GLY A 18 -30.65 4.00 -11.27
C GLY A 18 -31.04 2.58 -11.68
N GLU A 19 -32.34 2.31 -11.83
CA GLU A 19 -32.84 1.02 -12.31
C GLU A 19 -32.35 0.71 -13.72
N ASN A 20 -32.29 1.71 -14.60
CA ASN A 20 -31.74 1.55 -15.95
C ASN A 20 -30.27 1.13 -15.89
N LEU A 21 -29.45 1.82 -15.07
CA LEU A 21 -28.05 1.49 -14.88
C LEU A 21 -27.91 0.06 -14.34
N ILE A 22 -28.67 -0.32 -13.31
CA ILE A 22 -28.68 -1.67 -12.74
C ILE A 22 -29.00 -2.73 -13.81
N SER A 23 -29.97 -2.47 -14.69
CA SER A 23 -30.38 -3.43 -15.73
C SER A 23 -29.35 -3.58 -16.86
N THR A 24 -28.46 -2.60 -17.04
CA THR A 24 -27.50 -2.55 -18.15
C THR A 24 -26.04 -2.76 -17.70
N ARG A 25 -25.77 -2.72 -16.39
CA ARG A 25 -24.42 -2.89 -15.85
C ARG A 25 -23.80 -4.22 -16.28
N GLN A 26 -22.48 -4.20 -16.43
CA GLN A 26 -21.70 -5.42 -16.53
C GLN A 26 -21.31 -5.85 -15.12
N VAL A 27 -21.35 -7.16 -14.89
CA VAL A 27 -20.83 -7.77 -13.67
C VAL A 27 -19.76 -8.76 -14.11
N SER A 28 -18.52 -8.45 -13.77
CA SER A 28 -17.35 -9.26 -14.01
C SER A 28 -17.40 -10.57 -13.22
N GLN A 29 -16.48 -11.48 -13.51
CA GLN A 29 -16.29 -12.70 -12.74
C GLN A 29 -14.81 -12.87 -12.45
N GLN A 30 -14.35 -12.20 -11.41
CA GLN A 30 -12.98 -12.28 -10.93
C GLN A 30 -12.95 -12.92 -9.54
N THR A 31 -11.81 -13.53 -9.23
CA THR A 31 -11.51 -13.95 -7.86
C THR A 31 -10.94 -12.74 -7.12
N SER A 32 -11.45 -12.48 -5.92
CA SER A 32 -10.93 -11.42 -5.07
C SER A 32 -9.43 -11.61 -4.80
N GLN A 33 -8.68 -10.52 -4.87
CA GLN A 33 -7.26 -10.46 -4.55
C GLN A 33 -7.00 -9.90 -3.16
N PHE A 34 -8.02 -9.43 -2.45
CA PHE A 34 -7.87 -8.92 -1.09
C PHE A 34 -7.44 -10.00 -0.10
N ASP A 35 -6.39 -9.70 0.65
CA ASP A 35 -6.01 -10.45 1.85
C ASP A 35 -6.41 -9.62 3.08
N PHE A 36 -7.67 -9.78 3.51
CA PHE A 36 -8.20 -9.04 4.66
C PHE A 36 -7.40 -9.26 5.95
N ASN A 37 -6.82 -10.46 6.15
CA ASN A 37 -6.02 -10.73 7.34
C ASN A 37 -4.73 -9.91 7.32
N ALA A 38 -4.04 -9.85 6.18
CA ALA A 38 -2.85 -9.01 6.00
C ALA A 38 -3.19 -7.52 6.21
N LEU A 39 -4.32 -7.06 5.66
CA LEU A 39 -4.75 -5.66 5.78
C LEU A 39 -5.01 -5.23 7.24
N THR A 40 -5.50 -6.13 8.10
CA THR A 40 -5.65 -5.84 9.55
C THR A 40 -4.31 -5.66 10.27
N GLN A 41 -3.23 -6.13 9.67
CA GLN A 41 -1.86 -6.05 10.20
C GLN A 41 -1.03 -4.95 9.54
N SER A 42 -1.67 -4.04 8.78
CA SER A 42 -1.00 -3.01 7.96
C SER A 42 -0.07 -3.56 6.87
N ASP A 43 -0.29 -4.81 6.45
CA ASP A 43 0.31 -5.36 5.23
C ASP A 43 -0.66 -5.11 4.07
N PHE A 44 -0.31 -4.13 3.22
CA PHE A 44 -1.13 -3.68 2.10
C PHE A 44 -0.73 -4.33 0.77
N SER A 45 0.03 -5.42 0.81
CA SER A 45 0.51 -6.11 -0.41
C SER A 45 -0.62 -6.49 -1.38
N SER A 46 -1.80 -6.85 -0.86
CA SER A 46 -2.97 -7.17 -1.69
C SER A 46 -3.61 -5.96 -2.39
N LEU A 47 -3.35 -4.73 -1.91
CA LEU A 47 -3.78 -3.49 -2.57
C LEU A 47 -2.79 -2.98 -3.61
N ALA A 48 -1.54 -3.45 -3.57
CA ALA A 48 -0.44 -2.85 -4.31
C ALA A 48 -0.76 -2.69 -5.80
N GLY A 49 -0.56 -1.48 -6.32
CA GLY A 49 -0.91 -1.10 -7.69
C GLY A 49 -1.68 0.21 -7.78
N THR A 50 -2.20 0.48 -8.97
CA THR A 50 -3.01 1.66 -9.28
C THR A 50 -4.48 1.29 -9.39
N TRP A 51 -5.32 2.04 -8.70
CA TRP A 51 -6.77 1.93 -8.68
C TRP A 51 -7.36 3.22 -9.23
N MET A 52 -8.36 3.13 -10.10
CA MET A 52 -8.93 4.30 -10.78
C MET A 52 -10.45 4.24 -10.77
N ASP A 53 -11.09 5.39 -10.56
CA ASP A 53 -12.54 5.55 -10.71
C ASP A 53 -12.91 5.92 -12.17
N ALA A 54 -14.21 6.00 -12.47
CA ALA A 54 -14.65 6.33 -13.83
C ALA A 54 -14.37 7.80 -14.22
N ASN A 55 -14.06 8.66 -13.24
CA ASN A 55 -13.71 10.06 -13.47
C ASN A 55 -12.20 10.25 -13.75
N GLY A 56 -11.38 9.20 -13.58
CA GLY A 56 -9.94 9.24 -13.77
C GLY A 56 -9.15 9.65 -12.53
N TYR A 57 -9.78 9.73 -11.35
CA TYR A 57 -9.05 9.86 -10.09
C TYR A 57 -8.41 8.54 -9.73
N THR A 58 -7.20 8.60 -9.17
CA THR A 58 -6.42 7.41 -8.84
C THR A 58 -6.03 7.35 -7.38
N PHE A 59 -6.08 6.14 -6.82
CA PHE A 59 -5.28 5.78 -5.66
C PHE A 59 -4.15 4.86 -6.10
N GLU A 60 -2.98 5.09 -5.52
CA GLU A 60 -1.82 4.25 -5.72
C GLU A 60 -1.40 3.67 -4.38
N PHE A 61 -1.16 2.35 -4.33
CA PHE A 61 -0.77 1.66 -3.12
C PHE A 61 0.54 0.90 -3.34
N SER A 62 1.40 0.98 -2.34
CA SER A 62 2.54 0.08 -2.13
C SER A 62 2.18 -0.95 -1.05
N PRO A 63 2.98 -2.00 -0.84
CA PRO A 63 2.83 -2.88 0.31
C PRO A 63 2.86 -2.16 1.68
N GLN A 64 3.45 -0.96 1.75
CA GLN A 64 3.51 -0.13 2.96
C GLN A 64 2.28 0.79 3.14
N GLY A 65 1.39 0.88 2.15
CA GLY A 65 0.16 1.67 2.20
C GLY A 65 -0.01 2.61 1.01
N ILE A 66 -0.86 3.62 1.17
CA ILE A 66 -1.16 4.61 0.14
C ILE A 66 0.08 5.45 -0.23
N ILE A 67 0.31 5.64 -1.52
CA ILE A 67 1.37 6.49 -2.07
C ILE A 67 0.79 7.88 -2.30
N ASP A 68 0.90 8.72 -1.26
CA ASP A 68 0.53 10.13 -1.32
C ASP A 68 1.33 10.90 -0.27
N ASN A 69 1.67 12.16 -0.54
CA ASN A 69 2.48 12.97 0.38
C ASN A 69 1.71 13.50 1.60
N LYS A 70 0.39 13.31 1.64
CA LYS A 70 -0.51 13.87 2.66
C LYS A 70 -1.44 12.84 3.26
N LEU A 71 -1.83 11.82 2.50
CA LEU A 71 -2.74 10.79 2.97
C LEU A 71 -1.99 9.70 3.73
N ILE A 72 -2.55 9.33 4.87
CA ILE A 72 -2.10 8.21 5.69
C ILE A 72 -3.25 7.21 5.74
N LEU A 73 -2.95 5.93 5.44
CA LEU A 73 -3.88 4.83 5.48
C LEU A 73 -3.72 4.05 6.79
N SER A 74 -4.82 3.85 7.52
CA SER A 74 -4.81 2.96 8.69
C SER A 74 -4.86 1.48 8.28
N ALA A 75 -4.44 0.60 9.19
CA ALA A 75 -4.82 -0.81 9.15
C ALA A 75 -6.33 -0.96 8.94
N LEU A 76 -6.71 -2.05 8.30
CA LEU A 76 -8.12 -2.41 8.13
C LEU A 76 -8.73 -2.79 9.47
N VAL A 77 -9.95 -2.33 9.70
CA VAL A 77 -10.79 -2.70 10.82
C VAL A 77 -12.17 -3.09 10.30
N TYR A 78 -12.94 -3.80 11.12
CA TYR A 78 -14.35 -4.04 10.85
C TYR A 78 -15.19 -3.06 11.66
N ASP A 79 -16.14 -2.41 11.00
CA ASP A 79 -17.06 -1.49 11.67
C ASP A 79 -18.16 -2.23 12.46
N GLU A 80 -19.11 -1.49 13.03
CA GLU A 80 -20.21 -2.06 13.81
C GLU A 80 -21.16 -2.95 12.99
N ASN A 81 -21.19 -2.79 11.66
CA ASN A 81 -21.97 -3.60 10.73
C ASN A 81 -21.16 -4.78 10.18
N GLY A 82 -19.89 -4.93 10.57
CA GLY A 82 -18.99 -5.97 10.09
C GLY A 82 -18.39 -5.68 8.73
N GLU A 83 -18.42 -4.42 8.27
CA GLU A 83 -17.83 -4.01 7.00
C GLU A 83 -16.34 -3.73 7.14
N ALA A 84 -15.57 -4.19 6.16
CA ALA A 84 -14.14 -3.97 6.08
C ALA A 84 -13.85 -2.52 5.67
N ILE A 85 -13.17 -1.76 6.54
CA ILE A 85 -12.86 -0.36 6.32
C ILE A 85 -11.44 0.02 6.76
N SER A 86 -10.88 1.04 6.12
CA SER A 86 -9.69 1.76 6.59
C SER A 86 -10.02 3.24 6.70
N ASN A 87 -9.39 3.92 7.66
CA ASN A 87 -9.42 5.37 7.72
C ASN A 87 -8.29 5.93 6.87
N VAL A 88 -8.60 6.84 5.96
CA VAL A 88 -7.63 7.64 5.24
C VAL A 88 -7.70 9.06 5.77
N TYR A 89 -6.60 9.59 6.28
CA TYR A 89 -6.58 10.90 6.94
C TYR A 89 -5.32 11.70 6.57
N THR A 90 -5.37 13.00 6.85
CA THR A 90 -4.21 13.89 6.72
C THR A 90 -3.75 14.39 8.10
N GLU A 91 -2.46 14.70 8.24
CA GLU A 91 -1.93 15.33 9.46
C GLU A 91 -2.61 16.67 9.78
N SER A 92 -3.04 17.41 8.74
CA SER A 92 -3.74 18.69 8.88
C SER A 92 -5.20 18.56 9.33
N GLY A 93 -5.70 17.34 9.50
CA GLY A 93 -7.08 17.05 9.86
C GLY A 93 -8.01 16.90 8.65
N GLY A 94 -9.01 16.03 8.81
CA GLY A 94 -9.90 15.58 7.74
C GLY A 94 -9.45 14.24 7.15
N GLY A 95 -10.36 13.61 6.40
CA GLY A 95 -10.17 12.27 5.89
C GLY A 95 -11.45 11.69 5.29
N PHE A 96 -11.40 10.41 4.96
CA PHE A 96 -12.51 9.62 4.48
C PHE A 96 -12.33 8.16 4.92
N ILE A 97 -13.41 7.39 4.83
CA ILE A 97 -13.42 5.96 5.04
C ILE A 97 -13.24 5.32 3.66
N LEU A 98 -12.28 4.40 3.56
CA LEU A 98 -12.09 3.54 2.42
C LEU A 98 -12.75 2.19 2.72
N HIS A 99 -13.80 1.87 1.97
CA HIS A 99 -14.52 0.60 2.07
C HIS A 99 -13.93 -0.43 1.10
N TYR A 100 -13.91 -1.68 1.55
CA TYR A 100 -13.45 -2.83 0.78
C TYR A 100 -14.59 -3.85 0.66
N TYR A 101 -14.88 -4.29 -0.56
CA TYR A 101 -15.76 -5.44 -0.78
C TYR A 101 -15.04 -6.45 -1.69
N ALA A 102 -15.08 -7.73 -1.30
CA ALA A 102 -14.46 -8.77 -2.11
C ALA A 102 -15.27 -9.02 -3.39
N ALA A 103 -14.59 -9.28 -4.50
CA ALA A 103 -15.21 -9.73 -5.73
C ALA A 103 -16.21 -10.88 -5.46
N GLY A 104 -17.40 -10.75 -6.03
CA GLY A 104 -18.55 -11.63 -5.82
C GLY A 104 -19.44 -11.26 -4.62
N SER A 105 -19.05 -10.29 -3.79
CA SER A 105 -19.83 -9.83 -2.63
C SER A 105 -20.45 -8.46 -2.94
N GLN A 106 -21.77 -8.37 -2.80
CA GLN A 106 -22.49 -7.10 -3.00
C GLN A 106 -22.34 -6.17 -1.79
N ILE A 107 -22.30 -4.88 -2.08
CA ILE A 107 -22.42 -3.83 -1.07
C ILE A 107 -23.81 -3.92 -0.43
N PRO A 108 -23.92 -3.86 0.92
CA PRO A 108 -25.21 -3.94 1.59
C PRO A 108 -26.23 -2.90 1.11
N SER A 109 -27.49 -3.31 0.93
CA SER A 109 -28.55 -2.46 0.38
C SER A 109 -28.84 -1.21 1.22
N TRP A 110 -28.55 -1.25 2.53
CA TRP A 110 -28.78 -0.12 3.43
C TRP A 110 -27.91 1.11 3.13
N HIS A 111 -26.88 0.98 2.30
CA HIS A 111 -26.12 2.11 1.76
C HIS A 111 -26.82 2.86 0.61
N PHE A 112 -27.84 2.27 -0.02
CA PHE A 112 -28.45 2.77 -1.24
C PHE A 112 -29.89 3.22 -0.99
N GLY A 113 -30.11 4.53 -0.98
CA GLY A 113 -31.43 5.13 -0.80
C GLY A 113 -32.24 5.30 -2.08
N ILE A 114 -31.61 5.18 -3.26
CA ILE A 114 -32.27 5.37 -4.55
C ILE A 114 -32.78 4.05 -5.12
N THR A 115 -31.91 3.03 -5.17
CA THR A 115 -32.22 1.74 -5.80
C THR A 115 -32.21 0.55 -4.85
N GLU A 116 -31.81 0.75 -3.58
CA GLU A 116 -31.71 -0.30 -2.56
C GLU A 116 -30.91 -1.54 -3.02
N THR A 117 -30.03 -1.36 -4.00
CA THR A 117 -29.32 -2.43 -4.71
C THR A 117 -27.95 -1.91 -5.09
N ASP A 118 -26.92 -2.74 -4.89
CA ASP A 118 -25.56 -2.47 -5.34
C ASP A 118 -25.50 -2.34 -6.88
N PRO A 119 -25.22 -1.13 -7.40
CA PRO A 119 -25.13 -0.88 -8.83
C PRO A 119 -23.71 -1.07 -9.38
N SER A 120 -22.71 -1.36 -8.53
CA SER A 120 -21.31 -1.51 -8.93
C SER A 120 -21.08 -2.80 -9.74
N ASP A 121 -19.95 -2.87 -10.42
CA ASP A 121 -19.38 -4.16 -10.84
C ASP A 121 -18.79 -4.88 -9.61
N TYR A 122 -19.66 -5.46 -8.78
CA TYR A 122 -19.24 -6.30 -7.64
C TYR A 122 -18.59 -7.62 -8.07
N GLY A 123 -18.45 -7.87 -9.37
CA GLY A 123 -17.77 -9.02 -9.93
C GLY A 123 -16.24 -8.93 -9.87
N CYS A 124 -15.72 -7.76 -9.53
CA CYS A 124 -14.32 -7.50 -9.20
C CYS A 124 -14.24 -6.85 -7.81
N ASP A 125 -13.04 -6.65 -7.28
CA ASP A 125 -12.85 -5.96 -5.99
C ASP A 125 -13.10 -4.45 -6.17
N PRO A 126 -14.15 -3.84 -5.56
CA PRO A 126 -14.27 -2.39 -5.50
C PRO A 126 -13.55 -1.79 -4.29
N LEU A 127 -13.02 -0.59 -4.49
CA LEU A 127 -12.72 0.36 -3.42
C LEU A 127 -13.68 1.54 -3.51
N PHE A 128 -14.20 2.00 -2.38
CA PHE A 128 -15.09 3.16 -2.34
C PHE A 128 -14.71 4.12 -1.20
N ALA A 129 -14.49 5.39 -1.55
CA ALA A 129 -14.11 6.44 -0.62
C ALA A 129 -15.30 7.33 -0.26
N THR A 130 -15.67 7.40 1.02
CA THR A 130 -16.83 8.19 1.47
C THR A 130 -16.63 8.76 2.87
N GLN A 131 -17.46 9.73 3.23
CA GLN A 131 -17.58 10.27 4.60
C GLN A 131 -18.97 10.03 5.20
N GLY A 132 -19.90 9.42 4.44
CA GLY A 132 -21.28 9.19 4.84
C GLY A 132 -21.70 7.74 4.64
N SER A 133 -22.71 7.32 5.40
CA SER A 133 -23.27 5.97 5.33
C SER A 133 -24.15 5.73 4.10
N ARG A 134 -24.72 6.78 3.50
CA ARG A 134 -25.43 6.66 2.22
C ARG A 134 -24.48 6.92 1.06
N PHE A 135 -24.36 5.96 0.16
CA PHE A 135 -23.35 5.98 -0.91
C PHE A 135 -23.86 6.65 -2.20
N ASP A 136 -25.16 6.59 -2.46
CA ASP A 136 -25.84 7.17 -3.63
C ASP A 136 -26.52 8.52 -3.31
N TYR A 137 -25.86 9.35 -2.51
CA TYR A 137 -26.45 10.57 -1.98
C TYR A 137 -26.79 11.62 -3.06
N GLU A 138 -26.16 11.57 -4.24
CA GLU A 138 -26.56 12.40 -5.39
C GLU A 138 -27.35 11.66 -6.46
N SER A 139 -26.87 10.49 -6.85
CA SER A 139 -27.47 9.61 -7.87
C SER A 139 -26.76 8.25 -7.87
N THR A 140 -27.41 7.21 -8.38
CA THR A 140 -26.77 5.91 -8.64
C THR A 140 -25.55 6.05 -9.58
N ASN A 141 -25.63 6.93 -10.58
CA ASN A 141 -24.52 7.18 -11.50
C ASN A 141 -23.32 7.84 -10.80
N GLN A 142 -23.57 8.78 -9.88
CA GLN A 142 -22.50 9.39 -9.08
C GLN A 142 -21.78 8.35 -8.23
N PHE A 143 -22.52 7.43 -7.60
CA PHE A 143 -21.91 6.35 -6.85
C PHE A 143 -21.02 5.49 -7.75
N VAL A 144 -21.56 4.96 -8.85
CA VAL A 144 -20.82 4.07 -9.78
C VAL A 144 -19.59 4.76 -10.35
N SER A 145 -19.67 6.07 -10.63
CA SER A 145 -18.53 6.81 -11.17
C SER A 145 -17.39 6.97 -10.18
N ASN A 146 -17.67 6.85 -8.88
CA ASN A 146 -16.72 7.05 -7.78
C ASN A 146 -16.23 5.72 -7.17
N VAL A 147 -16.61 4.57 -7.74
CA VAL A 147 -16.04 3.27 -7.36
C VAL A 147 -14.71 3.09 -8.07
N PHE A 148 -13.68 2.78 -7.31
CA PHE A 148 -12.33 2.55 -7.81
C PHE A 148 -12.13 1.06 -8.06
N TYR A 149 -11.57 0.73 -9.22
CA TYR A 149 -11.16 -0.61 -9.59
C TYR A 149 -9.68 -0.65 -9.91
N LYS A 150 -9.04 -1.79 -9.68
CA LYS A 150 -7.62 -1.96 -9.98
C LYS A 150 -7.41 -1.93 -11.50
N VAL A 151 -6.54 -1.03 -11.96
CA VAL A 151 -6.21 -0.87 -13.39
C VAL A 151 -4.76 -1.25 -13.72
N SER A 152 -3.91 -1.40 -12.71
CA SER A 152 -2.52 -1.83 -12.87
C SER A 152 -1.97 -2.43 -11.57
N ASP A 153 -1.12 -3.44 -11.68
CA ASP A 153 -0.30 -3.93 -10.54
C ASP A 153 0.93 -3.05 -10.29
N GLN A 154 1.20 -2.10 -11.19
CA GLN A 154 2.32 -1.17 -11.04
C GLN A 154 1.93 -0.01 -10.13
N TYR A 155 2.92 0.41 -9.35
CA TYR A 155 2.89 1.62 -8.54
C TYR A 155 4.26 2.30 -8.57
N SER A 156 4.28 3.61 -8.32
CA SER A 156 5.47 4.43 -8.20
C SER A 156 6.34 3.91 -7.06
N GLN A 157 7.54 3.45 -7.40
CA GLN A 157 8.52 3.08 -6.38
C GLN A 157 8.99 4.37 -5.70
N ASN A 158 8.59 4.58 -4.44
CA ASN A 158 9.12 5.66 -3.63
C ASN A 158 10.63 5.44 -3.50
N THR A 159 11.43 6.18 -4.26
CA THR A 159 12.87 6.25 -4.04
C THR A 159 13.10 7.14 -2.83
N GLN A 160 12.76 6.65 -1.64
CA GLN A 160 13.39 7.18 -0.44
C GLN A 160 14.85 6.76 -0.54
N THR A 161 15.68 7.64 -1.09
CA THR A 161 17.12 7.57 -0.91
C THR A 161 17.33 7.67 0.59
N GLU A 162 17.48 6.53 1.26
CA GLU A 162 18.30 6.49 2.46
C GLU A 162 19.60 7.20 2.07
N SER A 163 19.90 8.31 2.72
CA SER A 163 21.16 8.98 2.54
C SER A 163 22.24 7.98 2.97
N ASP A 164 22.83 7.30 1.99
CA ASP A 164 24.02 6.50 2.15
C ASP A 164 25.03 7.38 2.88
N THR A 165 25.31 7.01 4.13
CA THR A 165 26.49 7.51 4.83
C THR A 165 27.66 6.96 4.05
N ALA A 166 28.21 7.79 3.16
CA ALA A 166 29.38 7.47 2.37
C ALA A 166 30.52 7.00 3.29
N GLU A 167 30.83 5.71 3.25
CA GLU A 167 32.14 5.21 3.66
C GLU A 167 33.19 5.85 2.75
N LEU A 168 33.98 6.77 3.32
CA LEU A 168 35.20 7.26 2.71
C LEU A 168 36.25 6.14 2.72
N SER A 169 36.30 5.40 1.60
CA SER A 169 37.46 4.63 1.19
C SER A 169 38.42 5.56 0.43
N ASP A 170 39.41 6.12 1.12
CA ASP A 170 40.57 6.72 0.44
C ASP A 170 41.58 5.62 0.09
N SER A 171 41.66 5.30 -1.19
CA SER A 171 42.83 4.67 -1.80
C SER A 171 43.36 5.63 -2.86
N GLN A 172 44.57 6.15 -2.67
CA GLN A 172 45.38 6.68 -3.77
C GLN A 172 46.80 6.11 -3.66
N GLU A 173 47.15 5.34 -4.70
CA GLU A 173 48.51 4.99 -5.10
C GLU A 173 49.23 6.19 -5.74
N GLU A 174 50.55 6.26 -5.60
CA GLU A 174 51.54 6.44 -6.69
C GLU A 174 52.97 6.52 -6.09
N SER A 175 53.87 5.57 -6.41
CA SER A 175 54.92 5.57 -7.46
C SER A 175 56.28 6.08 -6.92
N ASP A 176 57.27 5.20 -6.70
CA ASP A 176 58.31 4.65 -7.59
C ASP A 176 59.65 5.38 -7.39
N ASP A 177 60.71 4.67 -6.96
CA ASP A 177 62.06 4.63 -7.58
C ASP A 177 63.11 3.92 -6.67
N THR A 178 64.01 3.24 -7.37
CA THR A 178 65.04 2.24 -7.05
C THR A 178 66.21 2.65 -6.14
N LEU A 179 66.81 1.67 -5.42
CA LEU A 179 68.27 1.41 -5.43
C LEU A 179 68.68 0.04 -4.83
N THR A 180 69.57 -0.64 -5.54
CA THR A 180 70.29 -1.91 -5.28
C THR A 180 71.23 -1.91 -4.06
N THR A 181 71.49 -3.07 -3.42
CA THR A 181 72.82 -3.74 -3.34
C THR A 181 72.88 -5.00 -2.43
N SER A 182 73.24 -6.14 -3.05
CA SER A 182 74.20 -7.21 -2.69
C SER A 182 74.39 -7.79 -1.26
N SER A 183 74.19 -9.12 -1.20
CA SER A 183 75.09 -10.22 -0.78
C SER A 183 75.86 -10.26 0.56
N SER A 184 75.84 -11.48 1.11
CA SER A 184 76.92 -12.24 1.78
C SER A 184 76.97 -12.36 3.31
N ASP A 185 76.70 -13.61 3.72
CA ASP A 185 77.58 -14.51 4.49
C ASP A 185 77.68 -14.50 6.02
N ASN A 186 77.60 -15.74 6.52
CA ASN A 186 78.22 -16.35 7.71
C ASN A 186 77.64 -16.02 9.10
N GLN A 187 77.71 -16.87 10.14
CA GLN A 187 77.92 -18.30 10.38
C GLN A 187 78.04 -18.40 11.92
N ALA A 188 77.36 -19.38 12.55
CA ALA A 188 77.55 -19.85 13.94
C ALA A 188 77.29 -18.80 15.07
N ASP A 189 77.01 -19.12 16.34
CA ASP A 189 77.19 -20.35 17.11
C ASP A 189 76.34 -20.29 18.41
N GLU A 190 76.03 -21.48 18.92
CA GLU A 190 75.74 -21.91 20.31
C GLU A 190 74.81 -21.15 21.31
N THR A 191 73.71 -21.85 21.65
CA THR A 191 73.33 -22.39 22.98
C THR A 191 73.13 -21.48 24.19
N THR A 192 71.91 -21.50 24.76
CA THR A 192 71.69 -21.79 26.20
C THR A 192 70.29 -22.36 26.46
N GLU A 193 70.22 -23.51 27.15
CA GLU A 193 69.03 -24.14 27.73
C GLU A 193 68.50 -23.35 28.95
N SER A 194 67.18 -23.40 29.22
CA SER A 194 66.67 -24.02 30.47
C SER A 194 65.15 -24.18 30.47
N GLN A 195 64.72 -25.25 31.13
CA GLN A 195 63.40 -25.88 31.18
C GLN A 195 62.52 -25.35 32.34
N THR A 196 61.20 -25.52 32.23
CA THR A 196 60.26 -26.17 33.20
C THR A 196 58.80 -25.93 32.71
N GLU A 197 58.04 -26.92 32.23
CA GLU A 197 57.19 -27.90 32.97
C GLU A 197 56.23 -27.20 33.97
N THR A 198 54.88 -27.31 33.94
CA THR A 198 54.09 -28.51 34.32
C THR A 198 52.55 -28.23 34.24
N THR A 199 51.79 -29.10 33.55
CA THR A 199 50.47 -29.77 33.88
C THR A 199 49.15 -28.95 33.99
N VAL A 200 48.14 -29.15 33.11
CA VAL A 200 46.98 -30.13 33.09
C VAL A 200 46.10 -30.06 34.36
N THR A 201 44.77 -29.88 34.31
CA THR A 201 43.66 -30.86 34.15
C THR A 201 42.38 -30.05 34.55
N ASN A 202 41.13 -30.24 34.13
CA ASN A 202 40.36 -31.26 33.44
C ASN A 202 39.09 -30.57 32.92
#